data_AF-U6DTS2-F1
#
_entry.id   AF-U6DTS2-F1
#
_cell.length_a   1.000
_cell.length_b   1.000
_cell.length_c   1.000
_cell.angle_alpha   90.00
_cell.angle_beta   90.00
_cell.angle_gamma   90.00
#
_symmetry.space_group_name_H-M   'P 1'
#
loop_
_entity.id
_entity.type
_entity.pdbx_description
1 polymer ?
#
loop_
_entity_poly.entity_id
_entity_poly.type
_entity_poly.pdbx_seq_one_letter_code
_entity_poly.pdbx_strand_id
1 'polypeptide(L)'
;RGRGRDEYEKRYSGAFPPQLRAQMRDLARGMFVFGYDNYMAHAFPQDELNPIHCRGRGPDRGDPSNLNINDVLGNYSLTLVDALDTLAIMGNSSEFQKAVKLVIDTVSFDKDSTVQVFEATIRVLGSLLSAHRIITDSKQPFGDMTIKDYDNELLHMAHDLAVRLLPAFENTKTGIPYPRVNLKTGVPPDSNNETCTAGAGSLLVEFGILSRLLGDSTFEWVARRAVKALWNLRSNDTGLLGNVVNIQTGRWVGKQSGLGAGLDSFYEYLLKSYILFGEKEDLEMFNAAYRSIQNYLRR
;
A
#
# COMPACT_ATOMS: atom_id res chain seq x y z
N ARG A 1 -13.51 -16.98 -30.71
CA ARG A 1 -12.08 -17.26 -30.99
C ARG A 1 -11.44 -17.72 -29.69
N GLY A 2 -11.17 -19.01 -29.56
CA GLY A 2 -10.68 -19.62 -28.32
C GLY A 2 -9.29 -19.12 -27.98
N ARG A 3 -9.14 -18.40 -26.87
CA ARG A 3 -7.86 -18.28 -26.20
C ARG A 3 -7.59 -19.67 -25.61
N GLY A 4 -6.54 -20.35 -26.07
CA GLY A 4 -6.10 -21.59 -25.45
C GLY A 4 -5.92 -21.38 -23.95
N ARG A 5 -6.19 -22.41 -23.13
CA ARG A 5 -5.96 -22.38 -21.69
C ARG A 5 -4.61 -21.75 -21.40
N ASP A 6 -4.61 -20.79 -20.47
CA ASP A 6 -3.42 -20.13 -19.96
C ASP A 6 -2.36 -21.20 -19.60
N GLU A 7 -1.10 -20.93 -19.90
CA GLU A 7 0.01 -21.86 -19.63
C GLU A 7 0.07 -22.21 -18.14
N TYR A 8 -0.24 -21.25 -17.27
CA TYR A 8 -0.39 -21.46 -15.83
C TYR A 8 -1.58 -22.36 -15.50
N GLU A 9 -2.71 -22.17 -16.19
CA GLU A 9 -3.83 -23.08 -16.04
C GLU A 9 -3.42 -24.50 -16.46
N LYS A 10 -2.73 -24.69 -17.58
CA LYS A 10 -2.25 -26.04 -17.97
C LYS A 10 -1.29 -26.65 -16.94
N ARG A 11 -0.39 -25.85 -16.38
CA ARG A 11 0.66 -26.31 -15.44
C ARG A 11 0.14 -26.62 -14.04
N TYR A 12 -0.85 -25.86 -13.56
CA TYR A 12 -1.31 -25.91 -12.18
C TYR A 12 -2.77 -26.40 -12.03
N SER A 13 -3.59 -26.41 -13.09
CA SER A 13 -4.97 -26.94 -13.01
C SER A 13 -5.04 -28.45 -12.83
N GLY A 14 -3.95 -29.17 -13.10
CA GLY A 14 -3.85 -30.61 -12.82
C GLY A 14 -3.67 -30.95 -11.35
N ALA A 15 -3.26 -29.99 -10.50
CA ALA A 15 -3.04 -30.25 -9.07
C ALA A 15 -4.35 -30.44 -8.29
N PHE A 16 -5.43 -29.76 -8.71
CA PHE A 16 -6.73 -29.82 -8.02
C PHE A 16 -7.90 -29.87 -9.02
N PRO A 17 -8.85 -30.81 -8.85
CA PRO A 17 -10.05 -30.88 -9.68
C PRO A 17 -10.84 -29.56 -9.69
N PRO A 18 -11.51 -29.20 -10.79
CA PRO A 18 -12.32 -27.97 -10.89
C PRO A 18 -13.33 -27.80 -9.74
N GLN A 19 -13.97 -28.88 -9.32
CA GLN A 19 -14.94 -28.89 -8.21
C GLN A 19 -14.28 -28.51 -6.89
N LEU A 20 -13.08 -29.05 -6.62
CA LEU A 20 -12.33 -28.72 -5.42
C LEU A 20 -11.88 -27.26 -5.42
N ARG A 21 -11.43 -26.73 -6.57
CA ARG A 21 -11.08 -25.30 -6.70
C ARG A 21 -12.28 -24.39 -6.42
N ALA A 22 -13.47 -24.75 -6.93
CA ALA A 22 -14.70 -24.00 -6.66
C ALA A 22 -15.08 -24.06 -5.17
N GLN A 23 -15.01 -25.23 -4.54
CA GLN A 23 -15.27 -25.40 -3.11
C GLN A 23 -14.30 -24.56 -2.26
N MET A 24 -13.00 -24.60 -2.56
CA MET A 24 -11.99 -23.82 -1.82
C MET A 24 -12.17 -22.32 -1.99
N ARG A 25 -12.55 -21.85 -3.19
CA ARG A 25 -12.93 -20.45 -3.43
C ARG A 25 -14.12 -20.05 -2.54
N ASP A 26 -15.15 -20.89 -2.46
CA ASP A 26 -16.35 -20.57 -1.69
C ASP A 26 -16.09 -20.60 -0.18
N LEU A 27 -15.21 -21.50 0.30
CA LEU A 27 -14.70 -21.49 1.67
C LEU A 27 -13.92 -20.21 1.99
N ALA A 28 -13.02 -19.77 1.09
CA ALA A 28 -12.28 -18.51 1.26
C ALA A 28 -13.23 -17.30 1.31
N ARG A 29 -14.27 -17.27 0.48
CA ARG A 29 -15.33 -16.25 0.54
C ARG A 29 -16.04 -16.27 1.90
N GLY A 30 -16.39 -17.45 2.40
CA GLY A 30 -17.02 -17.60 3.73
C GLY A 30 -16.15 -17.08 4.86
N MET A 31 -14.83 -17.33 4.82
CA MET A 31 -13.89 -16.80 5.81
C MET A 31 -13.78 -15.27 5.76
N PHE A 32 -13.78 -14.69 4.56
CA PHE A 32 -13.77 -13.24 4.40
C PHE A 32 -15.04 -12.62 4.98
N VAL A 33 -16.22 -13.13 4.63
CA VAL A 33 -17.51 -12.64 5.15
C VAL A 33 -17.55 -12.75 6.66
N PHE A 34 -17.11 -13.87 7.24
CA PHE A 34 -17.02 -14.03 8.69
C PHE A 34 -16.14 -12.94 9.33
N GLY A 35 -14.96 -12.67 8.79
CA GLY A 35 -14.06 -11.63 9.32
C GLY A 35 -14.64 -10.22 9.16
N TYR A 36 -15.15 -9.90 7.98
CA TYR A 36 -15.74 -8.61 7.65
C TYR A 36 -16.96 -8.30 8.53
N ASP A 37 -17.92 -9.23 8.63
CA ASP A 37 -19.14 -9.03 9.42
C ASP A 37 -18.83 -8.83 10.91
N ASN A 38 -17.85 -9.56 11.45
CA ASN A 38 -17.42 -9.38 12.84
C ASN A 38 -16.72 -8.03 13.06
N TYR A 39 -15.92 -7.56 12.10
CA TYR A 39 -15.36 -6.21 12.17
C TYR A 39 -16.49 -5.16 12.17
N MET A 40 -17.46 -5.28 11.26
CA MET A 40 -18.58 -4.35 11.18
C MET A 40 -19.44 -4.36 12.45
N ALA A 41 -19.62 -5.52 13.07
CA ALA A 41 -20.43 -5.65 14.28
C ALA A 41 -19.72 -5.17 15.57
N HIS A 42 -18.39 -5.35 15.67
CA HIS A 42 -17.68 -5.23 16.95
C HIS A 42 -16.58 -4.17 16.96
N ALA A 43 -16.14 -3.68 15.81
CA ALA A 43 -14.98 -2.80 15.71
C ALA A 43 -15.24 -1.50 14.96
N PHE A 44 -16.10 -1.48 13.93
CA PHE A 44 -16.42 -0.24 13.22
C PHE A 44 -16.89 0.86 14.20
N PRO A 45 -16.36 2.10 14.14
CA PRO A 45 -15.46 2.66 13.12
C PRO A 45 -13.96 2.63 13.45
N GLN A 46 -13.53 1.86 14.44
CA GLN A 46 -12.11 1.72 14.79
C GLN A 46 -11.31 1.06 13.64
N ASP A 47 -9.99 1.22 13.66
CA ASP A 47 -9.14 0.76 12.56
C ASP A 47 -9.11 -0.77 12.40
N GLU A 48 -9.09 -1.50 13.52
CA GLU A 48 -9.02 -2.96 13.53
C GLU A 48 -9.98 -3.59 14.53
N LEU A 49 -10.35 -4.86 14.28
CA LEU A 49 -10.96 -5.71 15.28
C LEU A 49 -9.88 -6.37 16.13
N ASN A 50 -10.01 -6.29 17.46
CA ASN A 50 -9.32 -7.19 18.37
C ASN A 50 -10.22 -8.42 18.61
N PRO A 51 -9.98 -9.56 17.93
CA PRO A 51 -10.93 -10.67 17.91
C PRO A 51 -11.01 -11.42 19.25
N ILE A 52 -9.94 -11.39 20.06
CA ILE A 52 -9.93 -12.03 21.39
C ILE A 52 -10.81 -11.25 22.38
N HIS A 53 -10.83 -9.93 22.27
CA HIS A 53 -11.60 -9.05 23.14
C HIS A 53 -12.93 -8.58 22.54
N CYS A 54 -13.26 -8.99 21.30
CA CYS A 54 -14.46 -8.60 20.57
C CYS A 54 -14.72 -7.08 20.59
N ARG A 55 -13.66 -6.28 20.39
CA ARG A 55 -13.76 -4.81 20.40
C ARG A 55 -12.86 -4.18 19.35
N GLY A 56 -13.23 -2.98 18.91
CA GLY A 56 -12.40 -2.17 18.04
C GLY A 56 -11.09 -1.71 18.70
N ARG A 57 -10.08 -1.49 17.85
CA ARG A 57 -8.76 -0.96 18.20
C ARG A 57 -8.39 0.16 17.24
N GLY A 58 -7.90 1.27 17.78
CA GLY A 58 -7.32 2.39 17.03
C GLY A 58 -5.95 2.76 17.59
N PRO A 59 -5.43 3.97 17.29
CA PRO A 59 -4.14 4.41 17.80
C PRO A 59 -4.06 4.34 19.33
N ASP A 60 -2.90 3.95 19.83
CA ASP A 60 -2.56 3.97 21.24
C ASP A 60 -2.25 5.40 21.69
N ARG A 61 -3.31 6.09 22.14
CA ARG A 61 -3.21 7.46 22.64
C ARG A 61 -2.53 7.55 24.02
N GLY A 62 -2.46 6.44 24.75
CA GLY A 62 -1.80 6.38 26.05
C GLY A 62 -0.29 6.26 25.93
N ASP A 63 0.18 5.67 24.84
CA ASP A 63 1.59 5.53 24.51
C ASP A 63 1.87 5.89 23.03
N PRO A 64 2.19 7.17 22.74
CA PRO A 64 2.58 7.60 21.40
C PRO A 64 3.81 6.87 20.83
N SER A 65 4.65 6.28 21.70
CA SER A 65 5.84 5.53 21.30
C SER A 65 5.55 4.08 20.91
N ASN A 66 4.30 3.63 21.00
CA ASN A 66 3.87 2.30 20.57
C ASN A 66 3.80 2.20 19.04
N LEU A 67 4.97 2.20 18.39
CA LEU A 67 5.11 2.23 16.93
C LEU A 67 4.44 1.04 16.25
N ASN A 68 4.44 -0.14 16.90
CA ASN A 68 3.79 -1.35 16.37
C ASN A 68 2.29 -1.14 16.09
N ILE A 69 1.65 -0.18 16.77
CA ILE A 69 0.23 0.13 16.66
C ILE A 69 0.03 1.44 15.92
N ASN A 70 0.72 2.50 16.36
CA ASN A 70 0.50 3.85 15.85
C ASN A 70 0.98 4.03 14.40
N ASP A 71 1.91 3.20 13.92
CA ASP A 71 2.37 3.25 12.52
C ASP A 71 1.24 2.96 11.53
N VAL A 72 0.31 2.07 11.92
CA VAL A 72 -0.73 1.52 11.04
C VAL A 72 -2.11 2.10 11.39
N LEU A 73 -2.40 2.33 12.67
CA LEU A 73 -3.73 2.72 13.15
C LEU A 73 -3.85 4.24 13.26
N GLY A 74 -4.29 4.90 12.19
CA GLY A 74 -4.43 6.36 12.11
C GLY A 74 -5.81 6.92 12.46
N ASN A 75 -6.71 6.11 13.00
CA ASN A 75 -8.11 6.43 13.31
C ASN A 75 -8.92 6.84 12.07
N TYR A 76 -8.84 6.01 11.02
CA TYR A 76 -9.47 6.20 9.71
C TYR A 76 -10.22 4.95 9.21
N SER A 77 -10.67 4.10 10.13
CA SER A 77 -11.44 2.88 9.82
C SER A 77 -10.67 1.94 8.88
N LEU A 78 -9.37 1.74 9.16
CA LEU A 78 -8.43 1.01 8.31
C LEU A 78 -9.01 -0.25 7.68
N THR A 79 -9.56 -1.17 8.48
CA THR A 79 -10.09 -2.46 7.98
C THR A 79 -11.24 -2.27 7.00
N LEU A 80 -12.10 -1.24 7.18
CA LEU A 80 -13.16 -0.95 6.23
C LEU A 80 -12.59 -0.48 4.89
N VAL A 81 -11.62 0.44 4.93
CA VAL A 81 -10.98 0.99 3.72
C VAL A 81 -10.21 -0.11 2.98
N ASP A 82 -9.42 -0.90 3.70
CA ASP A 82 -8.57 -1.96 3.15
C ASP A 82 -9.36 -3.16 2.60
N ALA A 83 -10.63 -3.30 3.00
CA ALA A 83 -11.50 -4.37 2.52
C ALA A 83 -12.30 -4.00 1.25
N LEU A 84 -12.28 -2.75 0.79
CA LEU A 84 -13.14 -2.27 -0.29
C LEU A 84 -12.95 -3.05 -1.59
N ASP A 85 -11.72 -3.20 -2.07
CA ASP A 85 -11.47 -3.92 -3.32
C ASP A 85 -11.77 -5.42 -3.21
N THR A 86 -11.57 -6.02 -2.03
CA THR A 86 -11.86 -7.41 -1.77
C THR A 86 -13.37 -7.66 -1.79
N LEU A 87 -14.19 -6.75 -1.25
CA LEU A 87 -15.66 -6.82 -1.38
C LEU A 87 -16.09 -6.88 -2.85
N ALA A 88 -15.48 -6.06 -3.70
CA ALA A 88 -15.73 -6.09 -5.12
C ALA A 88 -15.27 -7.40 -5.77
N ILE A 89 -14.04 -7.85 -5.51
CA ILE A 89 -13.49 -9.11 -6.04
C ILE A 89 -14.34 -10.33 -5.65
N MET A 90 -14.91 -10.33 -4.44
CA MET A 90 -15.81 -11.40 -3.98
C MET A 90 -17.18 -11.40 -4.67
N GLY A 91 -17.50 -10.34 -5.42
CA GLY A 91 -18.71 -10.19 -6.22
C GLY A 91 -19.92 -9.64 -5.44
N ASN A 92 -19.73 -9.10 -4.25
CA ASN A 92 -20.83 -8.54 -3.44
C ASN A 92 -20.99 -7.05 -3.70
N SER A 93 -21.60 -6.71 -4.85
CA SER A 93 -21.79 -5.33 -5.29
C SER A 93 -22.55 -4.47 -4.28
N SER A 94 -23.63 -4.99 -3.69
CA SER A 94 -24.43 -4.22 -2.73
C SER A 94 -23.66 -3.84 -1.47
N GLU A 95 -22.86 -4.77 -0.91
CA GLU A 95 -22.03 -4.46 0.26
C GLU A 95 -20.84 -3.58 -0.11
N PHE A 96 -20.24 -3.76 -1.30
CA PHE A 96 -19.20 -2.86 -1.80
C PHE A 96 -19.68 -1.41 -1.87
N GLN A 97 -20.82 -1.16 -2.54
CA GLN A 97 -21.39 0.18 -2.68
C GLN A 97 -21.73 0.80 -1.31
N LYS A 98 -22.28 -0.01 -0.39
CA LYS A 98 -22.58 0.41 0.99
C LYS A 98 -21.30 0.76 1.76
N ALA A 99 -20.27 -0.06 1.67
CA ALA A 99 -18.99 0.16 2.34
C ALA A 99 -18.29 1.42 1.81
N VAL A 100 -18.29 1.64 0.50
CA VAL A 100 -17.76 2.87 -0.12
C VAL A 100 -18.50 4.10 0.41
N LYS A 101 -19.84 4.06 0.43
CA LYS A 101 -20.63 5.16 0.99
C LYS A 101 -20.28 5.43 2.45
N LEU A 102 -20.13 4.37 3.24
CA LEU A 102 -19.75 4.49 4.65
C LEU A 102 -18.35 5.12 4.82
N VAL A 103 -17.39 4.77 3.96
CA VAL A 103 -16.06 5.40 3.94
C VAL A 103 -16.17 6.90 3.63
N ILE A 104 -16.93 7.27 2.59
CA ILE A 104 -17.16 8.67 2.21
C ILE A 104 -17.80 9.46 3.37
N ASP A 105 -18.77 8.85 4.05
CA ASP A 105 -19.55 9.53 5.09
C ASP A 105 -18.81 9.64 6.45
N THR A 106 -17.84 8.77 6.73
CA THR A 106 -17.29 8.61 8.09
C THR A 106 -15.77 8.79 8.22
N VAL A 107 -15.00 8.62 7.14
CA VAL A 107 -13.53 8.70 7.19
C VAL A 107 -13.06 10.13 6.91
N SER A 108 -12.09 10.59 7.69
CA SER A 108 -11.42 11.88 7.51
C SER A 108 -9.96 11.76 7.90
N PHE A 109 -9.07 12.39 7.14
CA PHE A 109 -7.63 12.41 7.42
C PHE A 109 -7.19 13.65 8.19
N ASP A 110 -8.11 14.57 8.54
CA ASP A 110 -7.81 15.68 9.46
C ASP A 110 -7.80 15.20 10.92
N LYS A 111 -6.80 14.39 11.25
CA LYS A 111 -6.64 13.75 12.55
C LYS A 111 -5.29 14.13 13.15
N ASP A 112 -5.30 14.44 14.44
CA ASP A 112 -4.07 14.51 15.22
C ASP A 112 -3.61 13.08 15.54
N SER A 113 -3.02 12.45 14.53
CA SER A 113 -2.51 11.08 14.57
C SER A 113 -1.25 11.00 13.73
N THR A 114 -0.17 10.47 14.32
CA THR A 114 1.08 10.18 13.62
C THR A 114 1.04 8.78 13.05
N VAL A 115 1.22 8.65 11.74
CA VAL A 115 1.21 7.38 11.01
C VAL A 115 2.53 7.16 10.28
N GLN A 116 2.81 5.92 9.92
CA GLN A 116 3.92 5.61 9.03
C GLN A 116 3.52 5.87 7.57
N VAL A 117 4.35 6.63 6.86
CA VAL A 117 4.09 7.04 5.47
C VAL A 117 3.91 5.82 4.58
N PHE A 118 4.72 4.79 4.79
CA PHE A 118 4.65 3.51 4.09
C PHE A 118 3.28 2.83 4.28
N GLU A 119 2.87 2.58 5.52
CA GLU A 119 1.64 1.85 5.84
C GLU A 119 0.38 2.60 5.37
N ALA A 120 0.34 3.92 5.58
CA ALA A 120 -0.77 4.74 5.09
C ALA A 120 -0.85 4.75 3.55
N THR A 121 0.30 4.67 2.87
CA THR A 121 0.35 4.62 1.41
C THR A 121 -0.17 3.28 0.89
N ILE A 122 0.43 2.17 1.32
CA ILE A 122 0.11 0.86 0.72
C ILE A 122 -1.28 0.34 1.10
N ARG A 123 -1.82 0.74 2.25
CA ARG A 123 -3.14 0.29 2.73
C ARG A 123 -4.24 1.27 2.35
N VAL A 124 -4.14 2.50 2.84
CA VAL A 124 -5.24 3.46 2.73
C VAL A 124 -5.26 4.10 1.35
N LEU A 125 -4.14 4.70 0.91
CA LEU A 125 -4.09 5.33 -0.41
C LEU A 125 -4.28 4.29 -1.52
N GLY A 126 -3.62 3.12 -1.41
CA GLY A 126 -3.79 2.00 -2.32
C GLY A 126 -5.25 1.56 -2.46
N SER A 127 -5.95 1.36 -1.34
CA SER A 127 -7.34 0.89 -1.35
C SER A 127 -8.35 1.93 -1.82
N LEU A 128 -8.14 3.22 -1.53
CA LEU A 128 -8.96 4.29 -2.09
C LEU A 128 -8.82 4.37 -3.62
N LEU A 129 -7.59 4.27 -4.12
CA LEU A 129 -7.31 4.27 -5.56
C LEU A 129 -7.86 3.03 -6.25
N SER A 130 -7.69 1.83 -5.65
CA SER A 130 -8.19 0.59 -6.23
C SER A 130 -9.72 0.58 -6.30
N ALA A 131 -10.41 0.97 -5.22
CA ALA A 131 -11.86 1.08 -5.18
C ALA A 131 -12.38 2.15 -6.17
N HIS A 132 -11.73 3.32 -6.25
CA HIS A 132 -12.05 4.34 -7.26
C HIS A 132 -11.95 3.79 -8.68
N ARG A 133 -10.88 3.05 -9.00
CA ARG A 133 -10.71 2.42 -10.31
C ARG A 133 -11.76 1.36 -10.59
N ILE A 134 -12.18 0.58 -9.60
CA ILE A 134 -13.25 -0.43 -9.74
C ILE A 134 -14.60 0.24 -10.05
N ILE A 135 -14.95 1.31 -9.34
CA ILE A 135 -16.20 2.07 -9.57
C ILE A 135 -16.22 2.67 -10.97
N THR A 136 -15.08 3.18 -11.45
CA THR A 136 -14.98 3.91 -12.73
C THR A 136 -14.58 3.05 -13.93
N ASP A 137 -14.28 1.75 -13.75
CA ASP A 137 -13.92 0.87 -14.86
C ASP A 137 -15.15 0.53 -15.72
N SER A 138 -15.22 1.04 -16.95
CA SER A 138 -16.32 0.77 -17.87
C SER A 138 -16.53 -0.71 -18.22
N LYS A 139 -15.52 -1.58 -17.96
CA LYS A 139 -15.63 -3.03 -18.18
C LYS A 139 -16.33 -3.75 -17.05
N GLN A 140 -16.38 -3.17 -15.84
CA GLN A 140 -17.03 -3.74 -14.67
C GLN A 140 -16.72 -5.26 -14.48
N PRO A 141 -15.42 -5.65 -14.36
CA PRO A 141 -15.01 -7.05 -14.40
C PRO A 141 -15.52 -7.90 -13.21
N PHE A 142 -16.01 -7.24 -12.15
CA PHE A 142 -16.50 -7.87 -10.92
C PHE A 142 -18.03 -7.81 -10.78
N GLY A 143 -18.76 -7.46 -11.84
CA GLY A 143 -20.18 -7.10 -11.78
C GLY A 143 -20.36 -5.58 -11.66
N ASP A 144 -21.61 -5.12 -11.58
CA ASP A 144 -21.92 -3.69 -11.49
C ASP A 144 -21.54 -3.12 -10.11
N MET A 145 -20.32 -2.61 -10.01
CA MET A 145 -19.74 -1.93 -8.86
C MET A 145 -19.91 -0.39 -8.98
N THR A 146 -20.65 0.09 -9.98
CA THR A 146 -20.87 1.53 -10.14
C THR A 146 -21.70 2.06 -8.96
N ILE A 147 -21.47 3.32 -8.60
CA ILE A 147 -22.22 4.00 -7.55
C ILE A 147 -22.94 5.18 -8.21
N LYS A 148 -24.25 5.25 -8.00
CA LYS A 148 -25.07 6.34 -8.51
C LYS A 148 -24.59 7.66 -7.90
N ASP A 149 -24.46 8.68 -8.75
CA ASP A 149 -24.08 10.05 -8.38
C ASP A 149 -22.67 10.15 -7.76
N TYR A 150 -21.80 9.15 -7.98
CA TYR A 150 -20.40 9.18 -7.56
C TYR A 150 -19.61 10.26 -8.32
N ASP A 151 -18.99 11.19 -7.58
CA ASP A 151 -18.24 12.33 -8.09
C ASP A 151 -16.77 12.28 -7.64
N ASN A 152 -16.14 11.12 -7.84
CA ASN A 152 -14.71 10.89 -7.56
C ASN A 152 -14.32 11.09 -6.08
N GLU A 153 -15.24 10.91 -5.14
CA GLU A 153 -15.02 11.17 -3.73
C GLU A 153 -13.82 10.39 -3.17
N LEU A 154 -13.66 9.12 -3.55
CA LEU A 154 -12.50 8.33 -3.12
C LEU A 154 -11.17 8.85 -3.71
N LEU A 155 -11.19 9.42 -4.91
CA LEU A 155 -10.01 10.08 -5.49
C LEU A 155 -9.69 11.39 -4.77
N HIS A 156 -10.71 12.18 -4.40
CA HIS A 156 -10.52 13.37 -3.58
C HIS A 156 -9.96 13.04 -2.19
N MET A 157 -10.45 11.95 -1.57
CA MET A 157 -9.91 11.43 -0.31
C MET A 157 -8.47 10.94 -0.46
N ALA A 158 -8.16 10.21 -1.54
CA ALA A 158 -6.81 9.77 -1.87
C ALA A 158 -5.84 10.96 -2.01
N HIS A 159 -6.29 12.03 -2.69
CA HIS A 159 -5.53 13.26 -2.80
C HIS A 159 -5.31 13.95 -1.45
N ASP A 160 -6.35 14.10 -0.61
CA ASP A 160 -6.23 14.68 0.74
C ASP A 160 -5.22 13.92 1.60
N LEU A 161 -5.29 12.58 1.61
CA LEU A 161 -4.30 11.76 2.31
C LEU A 161 -2.89 12.01 1.77
N ALA A 162 -2.69 11.94 0.45
CA ALA A 162 -1.37 12.09 -0.15
C ALA A 162 -0.76 13.48 0.12
N VAL A 163 -1.56 14.55 0.09
CA VAL A 163 -1.12 15.91 0.46
C VAL A 163 -0.63 15.94 1.91
N ARG A 164 -1.32 15.27 2.83
CA ARG A 164 -0.89 15.17 4.24
C ARG A 164 0.39 14.34 4.44
N LEU A 165 0.72 13.47 3.49
CA LEU A 165 1.97 12.71 3.49
C LEU A 165 3.16 13.48 2.88
N LEU A 166 2.93 14.49 2.04
CA LEU A 166 4.00 15.27 1.38
C LEU A 166 5.04 15.88 2.33
N PRO A 167 4.69 16.41 3.53
CA PRO A 167 5.68 16.94 4.46
C PRO A 167 6.81 15.96 4.80
N ALA A 168 6.57 14.64 4.72
CA ALA A 168 7.61 13.64 4.94
C ALA A 168 8.75 13.69 3.91
N PHE A 169 8.52 14.24 2.71
CA PHE A 169 9.52 14.36 1.64
C PHE A 169 10.27 15.69 1.66
N GLU A 170 9.87 16.61 2.54
CA GLU A 170 10.45 17.93 2.70
C GLU A 170 11.59 17.91 3.74
N ASN A 171 12.52 18.85 3.63
CA ASN A 171 13.61 19.01 4.61
C ASN A 171 14.48 17.76 4.83
N THR A 172 14.61 16.92 3.80
CA THR A 172 15.56 15.79 3.76
C THR A 172 16.67 16.08 2.74
N LYS A 173 17.93 15.97 3.17
CA LYS A 173 19.08 16.26 2.29
C LYS A 173 19.24 15.24 1.15
N THR A 174 18.75 14.03 1.34
CA THR A 174 18.86 12.94 0.36
C THR A 174 17.65 12.84 -0.59
N GLY A 175 16.52 13.46 -0.25
CA GLY A 175 15.25 13.23 -0.93
C GLY A 175 14.53 11.93 -0.53
N ILE A 176 15.09 11.15 0.39
CA ILE A 176 14.43 9.99 1.03
C ILE A 176 13.49 10.53 2.11
N PRO A 177 12.22 10.08 2.18
CA PRO A 177 11.25 10.63 3.12
C PRO A 177 11.50 10.23 4.57
N TYR A 178 11.05 11.07 5.50
CA TYR A 178 10.83 10.67 6.89
C TYR A 178 9.91 9.45 6.95
N PRO A 179 10.10 8.55 7.92
CA PRO A 179 9.26 7.35 8.04
C PRO A 179 7.83 7.69 8.47
N ARG A 180 7.61 8.81 9.17
CA ARG A 180 6.34 9.15 9.82
C ARG A 180 5.94 10.59 9.61
N VAL A 181 4.64 10.82 9.69
CA VAL A 181 4.02 12.15 9.58
C VAL A 181 2.74 12.18 10.43
N ASN A 182 2.49 13.31 11.07
CA ASN A 182 1.20 13.58 11.69
C ASN A 182 0.24 14.12 10.61
N LEU A 183 -0.92 13.49 10.47
CA LEU A 183 -1.88 13.80 9.40
C LEU A 183 -2.44 15.22 9.47
N LYS A 184 -2.32 15.90 10.62
CA LYS A 184 -2.75 17.29 10.82
C LYS A 184 -1.60 18.28 10.83
N THR A 185 -0.47 17.93 11.47
CA THR A 185 0.62 18.88 11.74
C THR A 185 1.90 18.66 10.95
N GLY A 186 1.96 17.63 10.09
CA GLY A 186 3.16 17.30 9.31
C GLY A 186 4.20 16.51 10.12
N VAL A 187 5.48 16.63 9.77
CA VAL A 187 6.55 15.85 10.41
C VAL A 187 6.81 16.34 11.85
N PRO A 188 6.70 15.47 12.87
CA PRO A 188 7.01 15.85 14.25
C PRO A 188 8.47 16.33 14.43
N PRO A 189 8.75 17.34 15.26
CA PRO A 189 10.11 17.88 15.46
C PRO A 189 11.14 16.86 15.96
N ASP A 190 10.68 15.85 16.69
CA ASP A 190 11.45 14.73 17.25
C ASP A 190 11.43 13.48 16.37
N SER A 191 10.97 13.60 15.12
CA SER A 191 10.88 12.48 14.19
C SER A 191 12.25 11.83 13.94
N ASN A 192 12.25 10.50 13.85
CA ASN A 192 13.43 9.72 13.54
C ASN A 192 13.94 10.05 12.12
N ASN A 193 15.24 10.28 11.99
CA ASN A 193 15.93 10.48 10.72
C ASN A 193 16.29 9.16 10.01
N GLU A 194 15.86 8.03 10.55
CA GLU A 194 16.13 6.70 10.01
C GLU A 194 14.86 6.08 9.45
N THR A 195 14.96 5.52 8.25
CA THR A 195 13.86 4.81 7.58
C THR A 195 14.39 3.53 6.94
N CYS A 196 13.50 2.56 6.71
CA CYS A 196 13.85 1.35 6.00
C CYS A 196 13.73 1.51 4.48
N THR A 197 14.47 0.70 3.73
CA THR A 197 14.51 0.76 2.26
C THR A 197 13.13 0.52 1.64
N ALA A 198 12.40 -0.48 2.13
CA ALA A 198 11.01 -0.72 1.73
C ALA A 198 10.12 0.48 2.05
N GLY A 199 10.18 0.99 3.28
CA GLY A 199 9.31 2.09 3.72
C GLY A 199 9.48 3.39 2.93
N ALA A 200 10.70 3.70 2.50
CA ALA A 200 10.96 4.87 1.67
C ALA A 200 10.80 4.64 0.16
N GLY A 201 10.95 3.39 -0.30
CA GLY A 201 10.98 3.07 -1.72
C GLY A 201 9.69 2.46 -2.26
N SER A 202 8.78 2.04 -1.39
CA SER A 202 7.52 1.40 -1.77
C SER A 202 6.33 2.34 -1.70
N LEU A 203 6.47 3.49 -2.39
CA LEU A 203 5.43 4.53 -2.48
C LEU A 203 5.03 4.84 -3.94
N LEU A 204 5.86 4.41 -4.90
CA LEU A 204 5.79 4.85 -6.30
C LEU A 204 4.54 4.35 -7.05
N VAL A 205 4.04 3.16 -6.73
CA VAL A 205 2.84 2.62 -7.41
C VAL A 205 1.62 3.50 -7.11
N GLU A 206 1.36 3.77 -5.84
CA GLU A 206 0.20 4.55 -5.38
C GLU A 206 0.33 6.01 -5.80
N PHE A 207 1.47 6.63 -5.51
CA PHE A 207 1.73 8.04 -5.85
C PHE A 207 1.71 8.25 -7.37
N GLY A 208 2.24 7.30 -8.15
CA GLY A 208 2.21 7.35 -9.62
C GLY A 208 0.79 7.21 -10.19
N ILE A 209 -0.02 6.29 -9.66
CA ILE A 209 -1.42 6.15 -10.08
C ILE A 209 -2.20 7.42 -9.74
N LEU A 210 -2.05 7.95 -8.51
CA LEU A 210 -2.69 9.19 -8.09
C LEU A 210 -2.32 10.35 -9.02
N SER A 211 -1.03 10.56 -9.27
CA SER A 211 -0.55 11.60 -10.19
C SER A 211 -1.18 11.53 -11.57
N ARG A 212 -1.31 10.33 -12.12
CA ARG A 212 -1.91 10.13 -13.45
C ARG A 212 -3.41 10.35 -13.48
N LEU A 213 -4.12 10.01 -12.40
CA LEU A 213 -5.56 10.26 -12.28
C LEU A 213 -5.86 11.75 -12.09
N LEU A 214 -5.02 12.48 -11.35
CA LEU A 214 -5.17 13.91 -11.13
C LEU A 214 -4.62 14.79 -12.26
N GLY A 215 -3.67 14.28 -13.05
CA GLY A 215 -2.88 15.10 -13.97
C GLY A 215 -1.84 15.99 -13.28
N ASP A 216 -1.48 15.67 -12.04
CA ASP A 216 -0.49 16.39 -11.22
C ASP A 216 0.71 15.48 -10.94
N SER A 217 1.90 15.83 -11.45
CA SER A 217 3.11 15.02 -11.33
C SER A 217 3.80 15.09 -9.96
N THR A 218 3.33 15.93 -9.04
CA THR A 218 3.97 16.15 -7.73
C THR A 218 4.21 14.85 -6.97
N PHE A 219 3.20 14.00 -6.87
CA PHE A 219 3.24 12.75 -6.11
C PHE A 219 4.20 11.72 -6.75
N GLU A 220 4.05 11.45 -8.05
CA GLU A 220 4.95 10.56 -8.78
C GLU A 220 6.41 11.04 -8.68
N TRP A 221 6.63 12.36 -8.81
CA TRP A 221 7.97 12.94 -8.76
C TRP A 221 8.65 12.72 -7.40
N VAL A 222 7.97 12.97 -6.27
CA VAL A 222 8.57 12.75 -4.94
C VAL A 222 8.90 11.28 -4.70
N ALA A 223 8.03 10.36 -5.14
CA ALA A 223 8.24 8.93 -4.98
C ALA A 223 9.40 8.42 -5.87
N ARG A 224 9.48 8.87 -7.14
CA ARG A 224 10.61 8.54 -8.03
C ARG A 224 11.93 9.09 -7.48
N ARG A 225 11.93 10.30 -6.93
CA ARG A 225 13.12 10.90 -6.29
C ARG A 225 13.62 10.03 -5.13
N ALA A 226 12.72 9.53 -4.28
CA ALA A 226 13.08 8.64 -3.18
C ALA A 226 13.67 7.30 -3.67
N VAL A 227 13.04 6.67 -4.68
CA VAL A 227 13.56 5.44 -5.32
C VAL A 227 14.96 5.67 -5.89
N LYS A 228 15.17 6.75 -6.64
CA LYS A 228 16.49 7.10 -7.20
C LYS A 228 17.53 7.39 -6.12
N ALA A 229 17.14 8.06 -5.05
CA ALA A 229 18.04 8.33 -3.93
C ALA A 229 18.51 7.02 -3.28
N LEU A 230 17.59 6.11 -2.94
CA LEU A 230 17.93 4.77 -2.44
C LEU A 230 18.81 3.99 -3.43
N TRP A 231 18.44 4.03 -4.72
CA TRP A 231 19.19 3.38 -5.79
C TRP A 231 20.66 3.86 -5.80
N ASN A 232 20.90 5.16 -5.67
CA ASN A 232 22.25 5.70 -5.69
C ASN A 232 23.08 5.40 -4.44
N LEU A 233 22.47 4.89 -3.36
CA LEU A 233 23.17 4.55 -2.11
C LEU A 233 23.65 3.09 -2.06
N ARG A 234 23.42 2.28 -3.10
CA ARG A 234 23.91 0.89 -3.15
C ARG A 234 25.41 0.79 -2.91
N SER A 235 25.83 -0.37 -2.39
CA SER A 235 27.24 -0.76 -2.38
C SER A 235 27.80 -0.81 -3.80
N ASN A 236 28.95 -0.15 -4.03
CA ASN A 236 29.66 -0.19 -5.31
C ASN A 236 30.21 -1.59 -5.63
N ASP A 237 30.49 -2.41 -4.62
CA ASP A 237 31.07 -3.74 -4.81
C ASP A 237 30.00 -4.79 -5.11
N THR A 238 28.87 -4.74 -4.39
CA THR A 238 27.83 -5.79 -4.47
C THR A 238 26.58 -5.37 -5.23
N GLY A 239 26.31 -4.06 -5.35
CA GLY A 239 25.03 -3.58 -5.84
C GLY A 239 23.87 -3.93 -4.91
N LEU A 240 24.11 -4.11 -3.61
CA LEU A 240 23.06 -4.34 -2.62
C LEU A 240 22.77 -3.07 -1.80
N LEU A 241 21.54 -2.97 -1.28
CA LEU A 241 21.09 -1.92 -0.36
C LEU A 241 21.18 -2.41 1.09
N GLY A 242 21.42 -1.49 2.03
CA GLY A 242 21.20 -1.76 3.46
C GLY A 242 19.71 -1.74 3.80
N ASN A 243 19.35 -2.16 5.01
CA ASN A 243 17.96 -2.21 5.46
C ASN A 243 17.48 -0.91 6.13
N VAL A 244 18.37 -0.12 6.73
CA VAL A 244 18.01 1.15 7.41
C VAL A 244 18.98 2.26 7.01
N VAL A 245 18.45 3.38 6.52
CA VAL A 245 19.21 4.54 6.05
C VAL A 245 18.88 5.78 6.86
N ASN A 246 19.90 6.58 7.14
CA ASN A 246 19.72 7.92 7.67
C ASN A 246 19.44 8.91 6.53
N ILE A 247 18.26 9.52 6.54
CA ILE A 247 17.72 10.36 5.45
C ILE A 247 18.45 11.70 5.30
N GLN A 248 19.23 12.12 6.29
CA GLN A 248 19.99 13.38 6.24
C GLN A 248 21.42 13.17 5.72
N THR A 249 22.01 12.00 5.98
CA THR A 249 23.41 11.72 5.62
C THR A 249 23.56 10.73 4.48
N GLY A 250 22.51 9.99 4.13
CA GLY A 250 22.56 8.89 3.15
C GLY A 250 23.36 7.68 3.63
N ARG A 251 23.72 7.62 4.92
CA ARG A 251 24.48 6.50 5.47
C ARG A 251 23.55 5.36 5.88
N TRP A 252 23.92 4.15 5.49
CA TRP A 252 23.30 2.93 6.01
C TRP A 252 23.67 2.72 7.48
N VAL A 253 22.67 2.84 8.36
CA VAL A 253 22.76 2.51 9.78
C VAL A 253 22.57 1.00 9.94
N GLY A 254 21.57 0.46 9.26
CA GLY A 254 21.37 -0.97 9.06
C GLY A 254 22.00 -1.41 7.74
N LYS A 255 23.07 -2.21 7.80
CA LYS A 255 23.83 -2.67 6.63
C LYS A 255 23.46 -4.08 6.18
N GLN A 256 22.50 -4.73 6.84
CA GLN A 256 22.07 -6.06 6.44
C GLN A 256 21.27 -5.96 5.14
N SER A 257 21.67 -6.73 4.15
CA SER A 257 20.96 -6.89 2.87
C SER A 257 20.20 -8.21 2.87
N GLY A 258 19.06 -8.25 2.20
CA GLY A 258 18.17 -9.41 2.18
C GLY A 258 16.92 -9.15 1.36
N LEU A 259 16.04 -10.15 1.33
CA LEU A 259 14.74 -10.12 0.63
C LEU A 259 13.55 -10.14 1.59
N GLY A 260 13.80 -9.95 2.88
CA GLY A 260 12.77 -9.93 3.91
C GLY A 260 12.35 -8.51 4.29
N ALA A 261 11.68 -8.42 5.45
CA ALA A 261 11.10 -7.20 5.97
C ALA A 261 12.10 -6.02 5.96
N GLY A 262 11.63 -4.88 5.44
CA GLY A 262 12.40 -3.64 5.34
C GLY A 262 13.17 -3.45 4.03
N LEU A 263 13.15 -4.44 3.12
CA LEU A 263 13.82 -4.42 1.82
C LEU A 263 12.96 -4.98 0.68
N ASP A 264 12.24 -6.07 0.95
CA ASP A 264 11.34 -6.79 0.04
C ASP A 264 10.63 -5.93 -1.03
N SER A 265 9.70 -5.08 -0.61
CA SER A 265 8.76 -4.39 -1.51
C SER A 265 9.44 -3.30 -2.35
N PHE A 266 10.67 -2.88 -2.02
CA PHE A 266 11.47 -2.00 -2.88
C PHE A 266 11.70 -2.67 -4.24
N TYR A 267 12.13 -3.94 -4.22
CA TYR A 267 12.40 -4.70 -5.44
C TYR A 267 11.12 -4.95 -6.23
N GLU A 268 10.01 -5.22 -5.55
CA GLU A 268 8.71 -5.39 -6.19
C GLU A 268 8.29 -4.12 -6.94
N TYR A 269 8.49 -2.95 -6.34
CA TYR A 269 8.03 -1.68 -6.93
C TYR A 269 8.82 -1.30 -8.18
N LEU A 270 10.10 -1.66 -8.28
CA LEU A 270 10.85 -1.48 -9.53
C LEU A 270 10.16 -2.21 -10.71
N LEU A 271 9.73 -3.46 -10.50
CA LEU A 271 9.02 -4.20 -11.56
C LEU A 271 7.57 -3.72 -11.74
N LYS A 272 6.82 -3.55 -10.65
CA LYS A 272 5.41 -3.12 -10.68
C LYS A 272 5.27 -1.75 -11.35
N SER A 273 6.16 -0.80 -11.04
CA SER A 273 6.17 0.52 -11.68
C SER A 273 6.48 0.44 -13.17
N TYR A 274 7.42 -0.41 -13.61
CA TYR A 274 7.60 -0.63 -15.06
C TYR A 274 6.33 -1.17 -15.73
N ILE A 275 5.68 -2.16 -15.14
CA ILE A 275 4.46 -2.77 -15.68
C ILE A 275 3.33 -1.73 -15.81
N LEU A 276 3.16 -0.88 -14.80
CA LEU A 276 2.08 0.11 -14.77
C LEU A 276 2.40 1.35 -15.60
N PHE A 277 3.66 1.77 -15.64
CA PHE A 277 4.05 3.10 -16.09
C PHE A 277 4.89 3.10 -17.37
N GLY A 278 5.56 1.99 -17.70
CA GLY A 278 6.34 1.81 -18.93
C GLY A 278 7.75 2.41 -18.89
N GLU A 279 8.18 2.96 -17.77
CA GLU A 279 9.48 3.63 -17.64
C GLU A 279 10.63 2.61 -17.65
N LYS A 280 11.50 2.69 -18.66
CA LYS A 280 12.60 1.72 -18.84
C LYS A 280 13.58 1.69 -17.67
N GLU A 281 13.81 2.84 -17.04
CA GLU A 281 14.70 2.96 -15.88
C GLU A 281 14.26 2.02 -14.75
N ASP A 282 12.95 1.89 -14.49
CA ASP A 282 12.42 1.02 -13.45
C ASP A 282 12.76 -0.47 -13.72
N LEU A 283 12.64 -0.91 -14.98
CA LEU A 283 13.02 -2.27 -15.40
C LEU A 283 14.53 -2.51 -15.35
N GLU A 284 15.33 -1.52 -15.76
CA GLU A 284 16.79 -1.58 -15.71
C GLU A 284 17.28 -1.73 -14.26
N MET A 285 16.69 -0.93 -13.35
CA MET A 285 16.92 -1.03 -11.91
C MET A 285 16.54 -2.42 -11.38
N PHE A 286 15.35 -2.92 -11.71
CA PHE A 286 14.92 -4.27 -11.31
C PHE A 286 15.89 -5.36 -11.79
N ASN A 287 16.27 -5.34 -13.07
CA ASN A 287 17.16 -6.36 -13.65
C ASN A 287 18.58 -6.30 -13.07
N ALA A 288 19.07 -5.11 -12.71
CA ALA A 288 20.34 -4.95 -12.01
C ALA A 288 20.26 -5.50 -10.58
N ALA A 289 19.22 -5.14 -9.82
CA ALA A 289 19.01 -5.65 -8.47
C ALA A 289 18.85 -7.19 -8.48
N TYR A 290 18.06 -7.73 -9.40
CA TYR A 290 17.87 -9.16 -9.55
C TYR A 290 19.19 -9.89 -9.77
N ARG A 291 20.07 -9.38 -10.66
CA ARG A 291 21.42 -9.94 -10.87
C ARG A 291 22.27 -9.91 -9.60
N SER A 292 22.29 -8.80 -8.87
CA SER A 292 23.02 -8.72 -7.58
C SER A 292 22.48 -9.72 -6.56
N ILE A 293 21.16 -9.87 -6.46
CA ILE A 293 20.51 -10.85 -5.57
C ILE A 293 20.93 -12.29 -5.93
N GLN A 294 20.91 -12.64 -7.22
CA GLN A 294 21.34 -13.97 -7.69
C GLN A 294 22.78 -14.28 -7.29
N ASN A 295 23.67 -13.29 -7.39
CA ASN A 295 25.11 -13.48 -7.18
C ASN A 295 25.50 -13.54 -5.70
N TYR A 296 24.82 -12.77 -4.84
CA TYR A 296 25.28 -12.53 -3.45
C TYR A 296 24.34 -13.07 -2.37
N LEU A 297 23.07 -13.33 -2.69
CA LEU A 297 22.07 -13.74 -1.69
C LEU A 297 21.54 -15.16 -1.90
N ARG A 298 21.83 -15.80 -3.03
CA ARG A 298 21.57 -17.23 -3.21
C ARG A 298 22.71 -18.04 -2.59
N ARG A 299 22.34 -19.02 -1.77
CA ARG A 299 23.25 -20.08 -1.32
C ARG A 299 23.48 -21.08 -2.44
#